data_AF-A0A5B9RKC1-F1
#
_entry.id   AF-A0A5B9RKC1-F1
#
_cell.length_a   1.000
_cell.length_b   1.000
_cell.length_c   1.000
_cell.angle_alpha   90.00
_cell.angle_beta   90.00
_cell.angle_gamma   90.00
#
_symmetry.space_group_name_H-M   'P 1'
#
loop_
_entity.id
_entity.type
_entity.pdbx_description
1 polymer ?
#
loop_
_entity_poly.entity_id
_entity_poly.type
_entity_poly.pdbx_seq_one_letter_code
_entity_poly.pdbx_strand_id
1 'polypeptide(L)'
;MQFQLYISNYPFAMLTYDFPTKLVYSFNGPLSPKLFNLDDILGIYHVKVKAPDNIAHPILPHKVNNKTIFGIGNWTGWYFSEEIKNAETYGYRFEILEGYLFEKENIFSGYINDLYERKQNSDKSDPMYLIAKILMNSLFGRFGLSTWLPSYSIKNVNDFNELIQNFGVDKLHEAIDFDDNVLFAFNTNTSNSSSNSNIAVALAVSAYSRIIMSQFKNNPQYNLYYSDTDSIFIDKELNKEFVDPKILGKFSLEHKLTKFIGLGAKMYGGIDDRGKSFTKVKGLKSKISIEELELLLKQDAVKVFNQNKWFKSLTKGSIEVKLSPYSLKPNSNKRLLNYDNGILKGEGCG
;
A
#
# COMPACT_ATOMS: atom_id res chain seq x y z
N MET A 1 5.27 24.62 -6.60
CA MET A 1 4.95 23.18 -6.55
C MET A 1 3.51 23.01 -6.06
N GLN A 2 2.77 22.01 -6.52
CA GLN A 2 1.43 21.66 -6.03
C GLN A 2 1.45 20.31 -5.34
N PHE A 3 0.76 20.22 -4.21
CA PHE A 3 0.42 18.96 -3.55
C PHE A 3 -1.06 18.65 -3.84
N GLN A 4 -1.30 17.54 -4.53
CA GLN A 4 -2.62 17.05 -4.88
C GLN A 4 -2.91 15.69 -4.26
N LEU A 5 -4.17 15.48 -3.87
CA LEU A 5 -4.67 14.24 -3.29
C LEU A 5 -5.82 13.69 -4.14
N TYR A 6 -5.69 12.46 -4.60
CA TYR A 6 -6.68 11.77 -5.40
C TYR A 6 -7.85 11.33 -4.53
N ILE A 7 -9.06 11.67 -4.94
CA ILE A 7 -10.25 11.44 -4.13
C ILE A 7 -10.69 9.99 -4.28
N SER A 8 -10.42 9.22 -3.22
CA SER A 8 -10.89 7.83 -3.03
C SER A 8 -10.47 6.91 -4.18
N ASN A 9 -9.15 6.69 -4.33
CA ASN A 9 -8.55 5.90 -5.41
C ASN A 9 -9.12 4.47 -5.51
N TYR A 10 -9.14 3.71 -4.40
CA TYR A 10 -9.69 2.35 -4.44
C TYR A 10 -11.19 2.32 -4.79
N PRO A 11 -12.05 3.16 -4.19
CA PRO A 11 -13.44 3.28 -4.63
C PRO A 11 -13.62 3.63 -6.11
N PHE A 12 -12.81 4.54 -6.65
CA PHE A 12 -12.89 4.86 -8.06
C PHE A 12 -12.51 3.66 -8.94
N ALA A 13 -11.43 2.94 -8.60
CA ALA A 13 -11.08 1.71 -9.30
C ALA A 13 -12.23 0.67 -9.27
N MET A 14 -12.86 0.50 -8.11
CA MET A 14 -14.03 -0.37 -7.94
C MET A 14 -15.24 0.08 -8.77
N LEU A 15 -15.44 1.38 -8.95
CA LEU A 15 -16.52 1.91 -9.78
C LEU A 15 -16.27 1.68 -11.28
N THR A 16 -15.03 1.87 -11.74
CA THR A 16 -14.70 2.03 -13.16
C THR A 16 -14.41 0.72 -13.89
N TYR A 17 -13.84 -0.29 -13.22
CA TYR A 17 -13.29 -1.46 -13.89
C TYR A 17 -14.09 -2.74 -13.64
N ASP A 18 -13.84 -3.75 -14.46
CA ASP A 18 -14.29 -5.12 -14.26
C ASP A 18 -13.28 -5.91 -13.42
N PHE A 19 -13.74 -6.92 -12.70
CA PHE A 19 -12.95 -7.67 -11.74
C PHE A 19 -12.95 -9.18 -12.04
N PRO A 20 -11.86 -9.89 -11.68
CA PRO A 20 -11.77 -11.34 -11.86
C PRO A 20 -12.67 -12.05 -10.85
N THR A 21 -13.77 -12.65 -11.30
CA THR A 21 -14.75 -13.29 -10.42
C THR A 21 -14.58 -14.80 -10.35
N LYS A 22 -14.68 -15.49 -11.48
CA LYS A 22 -14.68 -16.95 -11.58
C LYS A 22 -13.48 -17.45 -12.35
N LEU A 23 -12.73 -18.39 -11.77
CA LEU A 23 -11.60 -19.04 -12.44
C LEU A 23 -12.12 -19.93 -13.58
N VAL A 24 -11.66 -19.65 -14.79
CA VAL A 24 -12.02 -20.39 -16.02
C VAL A 24 -10.96 -21.42 -16.35
N TYR A 25 -9.68 -21.03 -16.23
CA TYR A 25 -8.58 -21.85 -16.69
C TYR A 25 -7.29 -21.52 -15.94
N SER A 26 -6.41 -22.50 -15.82
CA SER A 26 -5.05 -22.33 -15.30
C SER A 26 -4.08 -23.11 -16.15
N PHE A 27 -2.88 -22.57 -16.33
CA PHE A 27 -1.85 -23.20 -17.16
C PHE A 27 -0.46 -23.03 -16.56
N ASN A 28 0.41 -23.97 -16.89
CA ASN A 28 1.84 -23.92 -16.59
C ASN A 28 2.61 -24.05 -17.90
N GLY A 29 3.51 -23.11 -18.19
CA GLY A 29 4.20 -22.95 -19.47
C GLY A 29 3.63 -21.80 -20.31
N PRO A 30 4.16 -21.61 -21.54
CA PRO A 30 3.73 -20.53 -22.42
C PRO A 30 2.25 -20.65 -22.78
N LEU A 31 1.52 -19.53 -22.71
CA LEU A 31 0.12 -19.48 -23.08
C LEU A 31 -0.03 -19.74 -24.58
N SER A 32 -0.80 -20.76 -24.96
CA SER A 32 -1.19 -20.98 -26.35
C SER A 32 -2.27 -19.96 -26.75
N PRO A 33 -2.01 -19.02 -27.68
CA PRO A 33 -2.92 -17.92 -28.01
C PRO A 33 -4.26 -18.36 -28.61
N LYS A 34 -4.41 -19.64 -28.97
CA LYS A 34 -5.56 -20.16 -29.73
C LYS A 34 -6.76 -20.57 -28.87
N LEU A 35 -6.65 -20.56 -27.54
CA LEU A 35 -7.69 -21.07 -26.65
C LEU A 35 -8.67 -20.00 -26.13
N PHE A 36 -8.26 -18.74 -26.06
CA PHE A 36 -9.08 -17.68 -25.47
C PHE A 36 -8.89 -16.33 -26.18
N ASN A 37 -9.97 -15.54 -26.27
CA ASN A 37 -9.85 -14.12 -26.58
C ASN A 37 -9.36 -13.37 -25.34
N LEU A 38 -8.11 -12.91 -25.35
CA LEU A 38 -7.46 -12.25 -24.21
C LEU A 38 -8.08 -10.89 -23.84
N ASP A 39 -8.89 -10.30 -24.73
CA ASP A 39 -9.59 -9.05 -24.46
C ASP A 39 -10.85 -9.25 -23.59
N ASP A 40 -11.38 -10.46 -23.55
CA ASP A 40 -12.63 -10.80 -22.85
C ASP A 40 -12.41 -11.43 -21.46
N ILE A 41 -11.16 -11.72 -21.11
CA ILE A 41 -10.79 -12.37 -19.85
C ILE A 41 -9.80 -11.53 -19.06
N LEU A 42 -9.79 -11.73 -17.75
CA LEU A 42 -8.77 -11.17 -16.87
C LEU A 42 -7.79 -12.26 -16.45
N GLY A 43 -6.52 -11.87 -16.32
CA GLY A 43 -5.45 -12.82 -16.03
C GLY A 43 -4.64 -12.42 -14.80
N ILE A 44 -4.12 -13.42 -14.10
CA ILE A 44 -3.05 -13.25 -13.11
C ILE A 44 -1.91 -14.15 -13.55
N TYR A 45 -0.78 -13.56 -13.91
CA TYR A 45 0.34 -14.22 -14.56
C TYR A 45 1.59 -14.16 -13.71
N HIS A 46 2.29 -15.28 -13.63
CA HIS A 46 3.69 -15.29 -13.20
C HIS A 46 4.55 -14.99 -14.42
N VAL A 47 5.34 -13.93 -14.34
CA VAL A 47 6.11 -13.41 -15.46
C VAL A 47 7.56 -13.17 -15.06
N LYS A 48 8.49 -13.35 -16.01
CA LYS A 48 9.77 -12.65 -15.96
C LYS A 48 9.54 -11.22 -16.46
N VAL A 49 10.01 -10.25 -15.71
CA VAL A 49 9.90 -8.82 -16.02
C VAL A 49 11.28 -8.29 -16.37
N LYS A 50 11.35 -7.48 -17.44
CA LYS A 50 12.48 -6.60 -17.72
C LYS A 50 11.98 -5.17 -17.74
N ALA A 51 12.39 -4.38 -16.74
CA ALA A 51 12.09 -2.95 -16.71
C ALA A 51 12.96 -2.19 -17.73
N PRO A 52 12.44 -1.08 -18.29
CA PRO A 52 13.25 -0.16 -19.09
C PRO A 52 14.30 0.55 -18.20
N ASP A 53 15.51 0.73 -18.71
CA ASP A 53 16.62 1.31 -17.94
C ASP A 53 16.44 2.83 -17.68
N ASN A 54 15.62 3.50 -18.50
CA ASN A 54 15.45 4.96 -18.51
C ASN A 54 14.13 5.45 -17.89
N ILE A 55 13.36 4.58 -17.23
CA ILE A 55 12.12 5.02 -16.58
C ILE A 55 12.43 5.83 -15.32
N ALA A 56 11.93 7.06 -15.26
CA ALA A 56 12.15 7.96 -14.13
C ALA A 56 11.47 7.44 -12.85
N HIS A 57 10.24 6.95 -12.97
CA HIS A 57 9.44 6.49 -11.85
C HIS A 57 8.91 5.08 -12.11
N PRO A 58 9.60 4.01 -11.66
CA PRO A 58 9.12 2.64 -11.83
C PRO A 58 7.72 2.43 -11.25
N ILE A 59 6.92 1.64 -11.96
CA ILE A 59 5.48 1.50 -11.70
C ILE A 59 5.09 0.12 -11.19
N LEU A 60 5.98 -0.87 -11.33
CA LEU A 60 5.74 -2.22 -10.85
C LEU A 60 6.39 -2.47 -9.48
N PRO A 61 5.62 -2.93 -8.48
CA PRO A 61 6.18 -3.37 -7.22
C PRO A 61 6.77 -4.77 -7.37
N HIS A 62 7.90 -5.04 -6.74
CA HIS A 62 8.40 -6.40 -6.50
C HIS A 62 8.95 -6.53 -5.07
N LYS A 63 9.12 -7.77 -4.60
CA LYS A 63 9.65 -8.04 -3.26
C LYS A 63 11.13 -8.38 -3.32
N VAL A 64 11.94 -7.66 -2.56
CA VAL A 64 13.35 -7.98 -2.30
C VAL A 64 13.53 -8.02 -0.79
N ASN A 65 14.06 -9.11 -0.24
CA ASN A 65 14.28 -9.27 1.21
C ASN A 65 13.03 -8.91 2.06
N ASN A 66 11.86 -9.42 1.68
CA ASN A 66 10.56 -9.12 2.28
C ASN A 66 10.11 -7.64 2.28
N LYS A 67 10.76 -6.78 1.47
CA LYS A 67 10.38 -5.39 1.29
C LYS A 67 9.81 -5.18 -0.10
N THR A 68 8.70 -4.45 -0.20
CA THR A 68 8.20 -3.94 -1.48
C THR A 68 9.07 -2.80 -1.98
N ILE A 69 9.58 -2.93 -3.19
CA ILE A 69 10.44 -1.98 -3.91
C ILE A 69 9.82 -1.71 -5.30
N PHE A 70 10.01 -0.49 -5.79
CA PHE A 70 9.74 -0.10 -7.17
C PHE A 70 11.10 0.26 -7.78
N GLY A 71 11.60 -0.59 -8.66
CA GLY A 71 12.97 -0.50 -9.17
C GLY A 71 13.06 -0.90 -10.63
N ILE A 72 14.28 -0.83 -11.15
CA ILE A 72 14.63 -1.24 -12.52
C ILE A 72 15.33 -2.62 -12.50
N GLY A 73 15.68 -3.14 -13.67
CA GLY A 73 16.35 -4.44 -13.80
C GLY A 73 15.38 -5.57 -14.16
N ASN A 74 15.75 -6.79 -13.76
CA ASN A 74 15.03 -8.02 -14.10
C ASN A 74 14.62 -8.79 -12.85
N TRP A 75 13.41 -9.32 -12.84
CA TRP A 75 12.90 -10.15 -11.75
C TRP A 75 11.76 -11.05 -12.21
N THR A 76 11.31 -11.95 -11.34
CA THR A 76 10.09 -12.74 -11.54
C THR A 76 9.02 -12.32 -10.53
N GLY A 77 7.76 -12.29 -10.96
CA GLY A 77 6.66 -11.93 -10.07
C GLY A 77 5.28 -12.21 -10.65
N TRP A 78 4.29 -12.19 -9.76
CA TRP A 78 2.89 -12.34 -10.11
C TRP A 78 2.26 -10.96 -10.36
N TYR A 79 1.70 -10.77 -11.55
CA TYR A 79 1.07 -9.51 -11.97
C TYR A 79 -0.28 -9.75 -12.62
N PHE A 80 -1.15 -8.76 -12.46
CA PHE A 80 -2.45 -8.72 -13.11
C PHE A 80 -2.31 -8.38 -14.60
N SER A 81 -3.18 -8.93 -15.45
CA SER A 81 -3.15 -8.73 -16.90
C SER A 81 -3.15 -7.25 -17.29
N GLU A 82 -4.00 -6.44 -16.66
CA GLU A 82 -4.09 -5.01 -16.98
C GLU A 82 -2.88 -4.22 -16.45
N GLU A 83 -2.23 -4.70 -15.39
CA GLU A 83 -1.00 -4.08 -14.88
C GLU A 83 0.18 -4.33 -15.83
N ILE A 84 0.22 -5.53 -16.43
CA ILE A 84 1.16 -5.87 -17.50
C ILE A 84 0.91 -4.98 -18.73
N LYS A 85 -0.32 -4.94 -19.25
CA LYS A 85 -0.69 -4.10 -20.40
C LYS A 85 -0.30 -2.63 -20.17
N ASN A 86 -0.62 -2.08 -18.99
CA ASN A 86 -0.22 -0.73 -18.63
C ASN A 86 1.31 -0.58 -18.61
N ALA A 87 2.04 -1.51 -18.01
CA ALA A 87 3.49 -1.42 -17.92
C ALA A 87 4.20 -1.53 -19.28
N GLU A 88 3.66 -2.31 -20.23
CA GLU A 88 4.18 -2.37 -21.60
C GLU A 88 4.17 -1.00 -22.29
N THR A 89 3.18 -0.13 -22.00
CA THR A 89 3.15 1.25 -22.52
C THR A 89 4.32 2.11 -22.05
N TYR A 90 4.97 1.74 -20.94
CA TYR A 90 6.16 2.40 -20.41
C TYR A 90 7.45 1.67 -20.81
N GLY A 91 7.40 0.68 -21.71
CA GLY A 91 8.57 -0.02 -22.23
C GLY A 91 9.02 -1.24 -21.42
N TYR A 92 8.21 -1.72 -20.48
CA TYR A 92 8.46 -3.00 -19.81
C TYR A 92 8.29 -4.16 -20.79
N ARG A 93 9.03 -5.24 -20.57
CA ARG A 93 8.91 -6.48 -21.35
C ARG A 93 8.64 -7.65 -20.41
N PHE A 94 7.84 -8.60 -20.88
CA PHE A 94 7.39 -9.73 -20.10
C PHE A 94 7.55 -11.06 -20.84
N GLU A 95 7.85 -12.10 -20.08
CA GLU A 95 7.74 -13.50 -20.51
C GLU A 95 6.78 -14.20 -19.55
N ILE A 96 5.61 -14.65 -20.04
CA ILE A 96 4.61 -15.36 -19.24
C ILE A 96 5.06 -16.80 -19.03
N LEU A 97 5.13 -17.21 -17.77
CA LEU A 97 5.55 -18.54 -17.34
C LEU A 97 4.37 -19.44 -17.00
N GLU A 98 3.35 -18.89 -16.35
CA GLU A 98 2.14 -19.59 -15.91
C GLU A 98 1.07 -18.56 -15.55
N GLY A 99 -0.18 -19.00 -15.41
CA GLY A 99 -1.23 -18.08 -15.03
C GLY A 99 -2.60 -18.69 -14.78
N TYR A 100 -3.47 -17.82 -14.31
CA TYR A 100 -4.87 -18.07 -14.00
C TYR A 100 -5.74 -17.09 -14.78
N LEU A 101 -6.76 -17.60 -15.46
CA LEU A 101 -7.68 -16.85 -16.31
C LEU A 101 -9.06 -16.82 -15.65
N PHE A 102 -9.69 -15.65 -15.65
CA PHE A 102 -10.94 -15.39 -14.96
C PHE A 102 -11.98 -14.75 -15.89
N GLU A 103 -13.25 -15.05 -15.63
CA GLU A 103 -14.37 -14.22 -16.10
C GLU A 103 -14.22 -12.80 -15.51
N LYS A 104 -14.57 -11.78 -16.31
CA LYS A 104 -14.53 -10.37 -15.91
C LYS A 104 -15.94 -9.86 -15.69
N GLU A 105 -16.21 -9.26 -14.53
CA GLU A 105 -17.53 -8.69 -14.21
C GLU A 105 -17.43 -7.40 -13.41
N ASN A 106 -18.40 -6.51 -13.61
CA ASN A 106 -18.56 -5.33 -12.77
C ASN A 106 -19.33 -5.70 -11.49
N ILE A 107 -18.59 -5.97 -10.42
CA ILE A 107 -19.17 -6.43 -9.13
C ILE A 107 -19.35 -5.32 -8.08
N PHE A 108 -18.85 -4.10 -8.33
CA PHE A 108 -18.80 -3.05 -7.32
C PHE A 108 -19.51 -1.75 -7.68
N SER A 109 -19.83 -1.46 -8.95
CA SER A 109 -20.37 -0.15 -9.34
C SER A 109 -21.62 0.25 -8.55
N GLY A 110 -22.58 -0.66 -8.40
CA GLY A 110 -23.80 -0.42 -7.61
C GLY A 110 -23.51 -0.09 -6.15
N TYR A 111 -22.59 -0.84 -5.52
CA TYR A 111 -22.18 -0.60 -4.13
C TYR A 111 -21.49 0.76 -3.95
N ILE A 112 -20.58 1.10 -4.86
CA ILE A 112 -19.84 2.36 -4.77
C ILE A 112 -20.75 3.55 -5.07
N ASN A 113 -21.66 3.44 -6.04
CA ASN A 113 -22.61 4.50 -6.37
C ASN A 113 -23.53 4.83 -5.19
N ASP A 114 -24.17 3.83 -4.57
CA ASP A 114 -25.05 4.05 -3.41
C ASP A 114 -24.31 4.71 -2.25
N LEU A 115 -23.13 4.20 -1.87
CA LEU A 115 -22.37 4.78 -0.76
C LEU A 115 -21.79 6.16 -1.09
N TYR A 116 -21.38 6.38 -2.33
CA TYR A 116 -20.87 7.68 -2.75
C TYR A 116 -21.98 8.73 -2.74
N GLU A 117 -23.18 8.40 -3.19
CA GLU A 117 -24.36 9.27 -3.10
C GLU A 117 -24.68 9.63 -1.65
N ARG A 118 -24.75 8.64 -0.75
CA ARG A 118 -24.95 8.88 0.69
C ARG A 118 -23.87 9.80 1.27
N LYS A 119 -22.61 9.57 0.90
CA LYS A 119 -21.48 10.39 1.36
C LYS A 119 -21.58 11.83 0.85
N GLN A 120 -22.01 12.06 -0.38
CA GLN A 120 -22.16 13.42 -0.95
C GLN A 120 -23.33 14.18 -0.34
N ASN A 121 -24.42 13.46 0.00
CA ASN A 121 -25.62 14.02 0.60
C ASN A 121 -25.51 14.22 2.12
N SER A 122 -24.39 13.85 2.73
CA SER A 122 -24.13 13.96 4.18
C SER A 122 -23.09 15.03 4.47
N ASP A 123 -23.33 15.86 5.47
CA ASP A 123 -22.32 16.80 5.97
C ASP A 123 -21.09 16.07 6.55
N LYS A 124 -19.91 16.69 6.48
CA LYS A 124 -18.67 16.07 7.00
C LYS A 124 -18.70 15.78 8.51
N SER A 125 -19.55 16.47 9.26
CA SER A 125 -19.79 16.23 10.68
C SER A 125 -20.79 15.10 10.96
N ASP A 126 -21.55 14.68 9.96
CA ASP A 126 -22.52 13.59 10.08
C ASP A 126 -21.78 12.23 10.14
N PRO A 127 -22.12 11.36 11.10
CA PRO A 127 -21.59 9.99 11.15
C PRO A 127 -21.75 9.22 9.83
N MET A 128 -22.81 9.47 9.06
CA MET A 128 -23.07 8.83 7.78
C MET A 128 -21.97 9.12 6.76
N TYR A 129 -21.41 10.34 6.74
CA TYR A 129 -20.27 10.66 5.89
C TYR A 129 -19.07 9.75 6.19
N LEU A 130 -18.79 9.54 7.48
CA LEU A 130 -17.70 8.69 7.93
C LEU A 130 -17.97 7.21 7.62
N ILE A 131 -19.19 6.73 7.91
CA ILE A 131 -19.60 5.34 7.67
C ILE A 131 -19.47 5.01 6.18
N ALA A 132 -20.07 5.83 5.30
CA ALA A 132 -19.99 5.63 3.87
C ALA A 132 -18.54 5.64 3.38
N LYS A 133 -17.72 6.60 3.84
CA LYS A 133 -16.30 6.67 3.50
C LYS A 133 -15.52 5.42 3.95
N ILE A 134 -15.76 4.90 5.15
CA ILE A 134 -15.08 3.71 5.67
C ILE A 134 -15.47 2.49 4.85
N LEU A 135 -16.77 2.30 4.61
CA LEU A 135 -17.29 1.16 3.86
C LEU A 135 -16.72 1.11 2.44
N MET A 136 -16.76 2.26 1.72
CA MET A 136 -16.14 2.39 0.39
C MET A 136 -14.66 1.99 0.39
N ASN A 137 -13.87 2.45 1.37
CA ASN A 137 -12.42 2.21 1.37
C ASN A 137 -12.01 0.84 1.94
N SER A 138 -12.86 0.19 2.74
CA SER A 138 -12.50 -1.03 3.47
C SER A 138 -12.93 -2.32 2.78
N LEU A 139 -13.88 -2.24 1.83
CA LEU A 139 -14.47 -3.42 1.19
C LEU A 139 -13.40 -4.31 0.52
N PHE A 140 -12.52 -3.73 -0.30
CA PHE A 140 -11.49 -4.50 -1.00
C PHE A 140 -10.54 -5.23 -0.03
N GLY A 141 -10.29 -4.65 1.14
CA GLY A 141 -9.48 -5.25 2.20
C GLY A 141 -10.10 -6.55 2.75
N ARG A 142 -11.43 -6.69 2.72
CA ARG A 142 -12.11 -7.93 3.09
C ARG A 142 -11.83 -9.07 2.11
N PHE A 143 -11.75 -8.77 0.81
CA PHE A 143 -11.39 -9.75 -0.20
C PHE A 143 -9.95 -10.27 -0.05
N GLY A 144 -9.05 -9.47 0.53
CA GLY A 144 -7.64 -9.81 0.75
C GLY A 144 -7.31 -10.39 2.12
N LEU A 145 -8.30 -10.80 2.92
CA LEU A 145 -8.05 -11.42 4.22
C LEU A 145 -7.41 -12.80 4.07
N SER A 146 -6.44 -13.09 4.94
CA SER A 146 -5.87 -14.44 5.04
C SER A 146 -6.93 -15.41 5.55
N THR A 147 -7.11 -16.52 4.85
CA THR A 147 -7.90 -17.67 5.33
C THR A 147 -7.16 -18.50 6.37
N TRP A 148 -5.85 -18.30 6.49
CA TRP A 148 -4.97 -18.87 7.49
C TRP A 148 -4.92 -17.91 8.68
N LEU A 149 -5.78 -18.16 9.66
CA LEU A 149 -5.84 -17.39 10.89
C LEU A 149 -5.34 -18.27 12.04
N PRO A 150 -4.47 -17.75 12.91
CA PRO A 150 -4.10 -18.47 14.12
C PRO A 150 -5.33 -18.68 15.00
N SER A 151 -5.42 -19.86 15.59
CA SER A 151 -6.42 -20.16 16.62
C SER A 151 -5.88 -19.73 17.97
N TYR A 152 -6.73 -19.13 18.79
CA TYR A 152 -6.38 -18.69 20.14
C TYR A 152 -7.06 -19.59 21.17
N SER A 153 -6.31 -20.03 22.17
CA SER A 153 -6.85 -20.78 23.31
C SER A 153 -6.22 -20.29 24.60
N ILE A 154 -6.97 -20.43 25.69
CA ILE A 154 -6.52 -20.17 27.05
C ILE A 154 -6.63 -21.50 27.78
N LYS A 155 -5.51 -21.97 28.35
CA LYS A 155 -5.44 -23.20 29.13
C LYS A 155 -4.64 -22.97 30.40
N ASN A 156 -4.88 -23.76 31.44
CA ASN A 156 -4.00 -23.80 32.59
C ASN A 156 -2.57 -24.18 32.15
N VAL A 157 -1.54 -23.70 32.85
CA VAL A 157 -0.13 -23.97 32.55
C VAL A 157 0.16 -25.48 32.42
N ASN A 158 -0.46 -26.32 33.26
CA ASN A 158 -0.27 -27.77 33.18
C ASN A 158 -0.82 -28.35 31.87
N ASP A 159 -2.05 -28.01 31.50
CA ASP A 159 -2.69 -28.44 30.26
C ASP A 159 -1.96 -27.91 29.02
N PHE A 160 -1.42 -26.69 29.11
CA PHE A 160 -0.60 -26.11 28.04
C PHE A 160 0.70 -26.88 27.85
N ASN A 161 1.40 -27.19 28.94
CA ASN A 161 2.65 -27.95 28.89
C ASN A 161 2.43 -29.36 28.32
N GLU A 162 1.37 -30.04 28.73
CA GLU A 162 0.99 -31.35 28.15
C GLU A 162 0.67 -31.23 26.66
N LEU A 163 -0.08 -30.19 26.26
CA LEU A 163 -0.42 -29.94 24.87
C LEU A 163 0.83 -29.68 24.03
N ILE A 164 1.76 -28.84 24.49
CA ILE A 164 3.00 -28.53 23.76
C ILE A 164 3.92 -29.75 23.66
N GLN A 165 4.01 -30.58 24.70
CA GLN A 165 4.76 -31.85 24.64
C GLN A 165 4.20 -32.77 23.55
N ASN A 166 2.89 -32.79 23.37
CA ASN A 166 2.22 -33.64 22.37
C ASN A 166 2.20 -33.03 20.95
N PHE A 167 2.04 -31.71 20.81
CA PHE A 167 1.84 -31.03 19.52
C PHE A 167 3.13 -30.46 18.90
N GLY A 168 4.18 -30.27 19.69
CA GLY A 168 5.44 -29.66 19.30
C GLY A 168 5.41 -28.12 19.32
N VAL A 169 6.50 -27.50 19.77
CA VAL A 169 6.65 -26.05 19.92
C VAL A 169 6.59 -25.33 18.56
N ASP A 170 6.94 -26.01 17.46
CA ASP A 170 7.02 -25.41 16.12
C ASP A 170 5.68 -24.90 15.57
N LYS A 171 4.55 -25.34 16.15
CA LYS A 171 3.19 -24.91 15.76
C LYS A 171 2.70 -23.70 16.56
N LEU A 172 3.45 -23.28 17.57
CA LEU A 172 3.14 -22.16 18.43
C LEU A 172 3.61 -20.86 17.77
N HIS A 173 2.69 -19.93 17.57
CA HIS A 173 2.99 -18.60 17.05
C HIS A 173 3.38 -17.63 18.15
N GLU A 174 2.63 -17.67 19.24
CA GLU A 174 2.77 -16.78 20.39
C GLU A 174 2.21 -17.50 21.61
N ALA A 175 2.89 -17.38 22.74
CA ALA A 175 2.37 -17.77 24.05
C ALA A 175 2.59 -16.62 25.00
N ILE A 176 1.57 -16.34 25.79
CA ILE A 176 1.58 -15.27 26.76
C ILE A 176 1.04 -15.86 28.05
N ASP A 177 1.90 -15.91 29.06
CA ASP A 177 1.49 -16.33 30.40
C ASP A 177 0.40 -15.39 30.93
N PHE A 178 -0.55 -15.95 31.66
CA PHE A 178 -1.71 -15.26 32.22
C PHE A 178 -2.09 -15.92 33.55
N ASP A 179 -1.36 -15.54 34.60
CA ASP A 179 -1.40 -16.18 35.93
C ASP A 179 -1.21 -17.70 35.82
N ASP A 180 -2.16 -18.49 36.31
CA ASP A 180 -2.15 -19.96 36.22
C ASP A 180 -2.52 -20.48 34.81
N ASN A 181 -2.76 -19.59 33.85
CA ASN A 181 -3.11 -19.93 32.47
C ASN A 181 -2.07 -19.42 31.48
N VAL A 182 -2.16 -19.91 30.25
CA VAL A 182 -1.39 -19.45 29.10
C VAL A 182 -2.40 -19.15 28.00
N LEU A 183 -2.40 -17.91 27.49
CA LEU A 183 -3.03 -17.56 26.23
C LEU A 183 -2.04 -17.87 25.13
N PHE A 184 -2.40 -18.75 24.20
CA PHE A 184 -1.52 -19.12 23.11
C PHE A 184 -2.22 -19.12 21.77
N ALA A 185 -1.46 -18.74 20.74
CA ALA A 185 -1.84 -18.74 19.35
C ALA A 185 -1.15 -19.90 18.64
N PHE A 186 -1.91 -20.74 17.95
CA PHE A 186 -1.37 -21.89 17.22
C PHE A 186 -1.99 -21.99 15.82
N ASN A 187 -1.20 -22.51 14.88
CA ASN A 187 -1.72 -22.80 13.56
C ASN A 187 -2.49 -24.11 13.60
N THR A 188 -3.79 -24.02 13.37
CA THR A 188 -4.54 -25.15 12.87
C THR A 188 -4.25 -25.23 11.38
N ASN A 189 -3.86 -26.39 10.85
CA ASN A 189 -3.69 -26.58 9.40
C ASN A 189 -5.02 -26.52 8.63
N THR A 190 -6.06 -25.96 9.23
CA THR A 190 -7.41 -25.84 8.70
C THR A 190 -7.62 -24.38 8.30
N SER A 191 -7.68 -24.13 7.00
CA SER A 191 -8.16 -22.84 6.49
C SER A 191 -9.59 -22.61 6.96
N ASN A 192 -9.92 -21.38 7.35
CA ASN A 192 -11.32 -21.05 7.65
C ASN A 192 -12.14 -21.07 6.35
N SER A 193 -12.90 -22.15 6.14
CA SER A 193 -13.71 -22.38 4.93
C SER A 193 -14.87 -21.38 4.76
N SER A 194 -15.20 -20.63 5.82
CA SER A 194 -16.27 -19.60 5.81
C SER A 194 -15.81 -18.21 5.32
N SER A 195 -14.56 -18.08 4.87
CA SER A 195 -14.00 -16.80 4.46
C SER A 195 -14.54 -16.36 3.09
N ASN A 196 -15.31 -15.25 3.07
CA ASN A 196 -15.70 -14.54 1.84
C ASN A 196 -14.52 -13.74 1.23
N SER A 197 -13.34 -14.36 1.15
CA SER A 197 -12.11 -13.76 0.58
C SER A 197 -11.93 -14.18 -0.88
N ASN A 198 -11.59 -13.23 -1.75
CA ASN A 198 -11.15 -13.50 -3.11
C ASN A 198 -9.90 -12.65 -3.40
N ILE A 199 -8.74 -13.31 -3.36
CA ILE A 199 -7.45 -12.63 -3.52
C ILE A 199 -7.28 -12.02 -4.91
N ALA A 200 -7.89 -12.60 -5.95
CA ALA A 200 -7.82 -12.08 -7.31
C ALA A 200 -8.50 -10.70 -7.40
N VAL A 201 -9.67 -10.56 -6.77
CA VAL A 201 -10.40 -9.28 -6.68
C VAL A 201 -9.58 -8.24 -5.91
N ALA A 202 -9.06 -8.58 -4.73
CA ALA A 202 -8.26 -7.66 -3.92
C ALA A 202 -6.99 -7.19 -4.65
N LEU A 203 -6.33 -8.12 -5.36
CA LEU A 203 -5.17 -7.84 -6.19
C LEU A 203 -5.54 -6.88 -7.33
N ALA A 204 -6.61 -7.15 -8.07
CA ALA A 204 -7.08 -6.33 -9.17
C ALA A 204 -7.42 -4.90 -8.73
N VAL A 205 -8.16 -4.70 -7.62
CA VAL A 205 -8.42 -3.35 -7.07
C VAL A 205 -7.13 -2.60 -6.80
N SER A 206 -6.16 -3.26 -6.16
CA SER A 206 -4.87 -2.63 -5.85
C SER A 206 -4.06 -2.30 -7.12
N ALA A 207 -4.15 -3.14 -8.15
CA ALA A 207 -3.47 -2.98 -9.42
C ALA A 207 -4.08 -1.83 -10.23
N TYR A 208 -5.40 -1.78 -10.38
CA TYR A 208 -6.09 -0.67 -11.04
C TYR A 208 -5.79 0.67 -10.38
N SER A 209 -5.76 0.75 -9.05
CA SER A 209 -5.34 1.97 -8.36
C SER A 209 -3.89 2.38 -8.65
N ARG A 210 -2.98 1.44 -8.91
CA ARG A 210 -1.60 1.75 -9.36
C ARG A 210 -1.59 2.18 -10.83
N ILE A 211 -2.39 1.54 -11.69
CA ILE A 211 -2.54 1.89 -13.11
C ILE A 211 -3.04 3.34 -13.23
N ILE A 212 -4.11 3.70 -12.51
CA ILE A 212 -4.64 5.07 -12.44
C ILE A 212 -3.53 6.05 -12.04
N MET A 213 -2.73 5.73 -11.02
CA MET A 213 -1.67 6.63 -10.58
C MET A 213 -0.47 6.67 -11.53
N SER A 214 -0.25 5.62 -12.32
CA SER A 214 0.91 5.51 -13.21
C SER A 214 0.92 6.59 -14.29
N GLN A 215 -0.25 6.99 -14.80
CA GLN A 215 -0.41 8.07 -15.78
C GLN A 215 0.09 9.43 -15.26
N PHE A 216 0.16 9.59 -13.94
CA PHE A 216 0.67 10.80 -13.29
C PHE A 216 2.13 10.67 -12.84
N LYS A 217 2.71 9.47 -12.90
CA LYS A 217 4.09 9.23 -12.46
C LYS A 217 5.11 9.62 -13.50
N ASN A 218 4.95 9.15 -14.74
CA ASN A 218 5.89 9.41 -15.83
C ASN A 218 5.28 10.36 -16.87
N ASN A 219 4.53 11.36 -16.41
CA ASN A 219 3.90 12.34 -17.30
C ASN A 219 4.92 13.41 -17.72
N PRO A 220 5.21 13.60 -19.02
CA PRO A 220 6.22 14.55 -19.49
C PRO A 220 5.82 16.02 -19.31
N GLN A 221 4.56 16.31 -18.98
CA GLN A 221 4.06 17.68 -18.86
C GLN A 221 4.60 18.39 -17.61
N TYR A 222 5.02 17.66 -16.57
CA TYR A 222 5.51 18.18 -15.30
C TYR A 222 6.57 17.27 -14.68
N ASN A 223 7.30 17.80 -13.69
CA ASN A 223 8.20 16.99 -12.88
C ASN A 223 7.48 16.49 -11.63
N LEU A 224 7.54 15.18 -11.40
CA LEU A 224 7.04 14.55 -10.17
C LEU A 224 8.16 14.46 -9.12
N TYR A 225 7.93 15.05 -7.96
CA TYR A 225 8.89 15.06 -6.84
C TYR A 225 8.61 13.97 -5.80
N TYR A 226 7.35 13.66 -5.58
CA TYR A 226 6.94 12.66 -4.59
C TYR A 226 5.54 12.12 -4.89
N SER A 227 5.31 10.85 -4.55
CA SER A 227 3.98 10.24 -4.59
C SER A 227 3.86 9.19 -3.48
N ASP A 228 2.73 9.19 -2.78
CA ASP A 228 2.36 8.14 -1.83
C ASP A 228 0.91 7.75 -2.04
N THR A 229 0.71 6.49 -2.44
CA THR A 229 -0.58 5.81 -2.68
C THR A 229 -1.50 6.52 -3.67
N ASP A 230 -2.07 7.65 -3.27
CA ASP A 230 -3.09 8.43 -3.94
C ASP A 230 -2.74 9.94 -3.98
N SER A 231 -1.47 10.30 -3.75
CA SER A 231 -1.00 11.69 -3.79
C SER A 231 0.13 11.91 -4.81
N ILE A 232 0.23 13.14 -5.32
CA ILE A 232 1.32 13.60 -6.18
C ILE A 232 1.80 15.00 -5.77
N PHE A 233 3.10 15.23 -5.91
CA PHE A 233 3.78 16.51 -5.68
C PHE A 233 4.47 16.91 -6.97
N ILE A 234 3.93 17.91 -7.66
CA ILE A 234 4.34 18.28 -9.03
C ILE A 234 4.72 19.77 -9.11
N ASP A 235 5.60 20.16 -10.03
CA ASP A 235 6.01 21.56 -10.16
C ASP A 235 4.98 22.46 -10.85
N LYS A 236 4.14 21.90 -11.72
CA LYS A 236 3.14 22.63 -12.51
C LYS A 236 1.71 22.35 -12.08
N GLU A 237 0.77 23.15 -12.59
CA GLU A 237 -0.65 22.90 -12.37
C GLU A 237 -1.11 21.68 -13.18
N LEU A 238 -1.85 20.77 -12.53
CA LEU A 238 -2.49 19.66 -13.25
C LEU A 238 -3.65 20.19 -14.10
N ASN A 239 -3.89 19.56 -15.25
CA ASN A 239 -5.03 19.89 -16.10
C ASN A 239 -6.34 19.86 -15.28
N LYS A 240 -7.14 20.94 -15.41
CA LYS A 240 -8.41 21.14 -14.68
C LYS A 240 -9.40 20.00 -14.87
N GLU A 241 -9.33 19.27 -15.97
CA GLU A 241 -10.17 18.08 -16.20
C GLU A 241 -10.01 17.02 -15.10
N PHE A 242 -8.79 16.88 -14.56
CA PHE A 242 -8.45 15.94 -13.49
C PHE A 242 -8.63 16.51 -12.08
N VAL A 243 -9.02 17.78 -11.92
CA VAL A 243 -9.05 18.45 -10.61
C VAL A 243 -10.48 18.86 -10.26
N ASP A 244 -11.00 18.28 -9.18
CA ASP A 244 -12.24 18.69 -8.54
C ASP A 244 -12.25 18.15 -7.10
N PRO A 245 -12.40 19.00 -6.07
CA PRO A 245 -12.31 18.59 -4.67
C PRO A 245 -13.51 17.74 -4.18
N LYS A 246 -14.55 17.58 -4.99
CA LYS A 246 -15.79 16.86 -4.62
C LYS A 246 -16.01 15.60 -5.43
N ILE A 247 -15.54 15.54 -6.67
CA ILE A 247 -15.81 14.43 -7.59
C ILE A 247 -14.86 13.24 -7.33
N LEU A 248 -15.46 12.05 -7.18
CA LEU A 248 -14.74 10.78 -7.12
C LEU A 248 -13.87 10.57 -8.38
N GLY A 249 -12.63 10.13 -8.18
CA GLY A 249 -11.71 9.89 -9.30
C GLY A 249 -10.98 11.12 -9.83
N LYS A 250 -11.13 12.27 -9.16
CA LYS A 250 -10.38 13.50 -9.43
C LYS A 250 -9.45 13.85 -8.28
N PHE A 251 -8.52 14.75 -8.54
CA PHE A 251 -7.63 15.32 -7.53
C PHE A 251 -8.27 16.51 -6.82
N SER A 252 -8.07 16.58 -5.52
CA SER A 252 -8.21 17.77 -4.68
C SER A 252 -6.85 18.47 -4.59
N LEU A 253 -6.80 19.78 -4.87
CA LEU A 253 -5.63 20.58 -4.59
C LEU A 253 -5.56 20.88 -3.08
N GLU A 254 -4.60 20.26 -2.40
CA GLU A 254 -4.44 20.42 -0.95
C GLU A 254 -3.63 21.68 -0.62
N HIS A 255 -2.48 21.85 -1.28
CA HIS A 255 -1.57 22.98 -1.04
C HIS A 255 -0.85 23.44 -2.32
N LYS A 256 -0.67 24.76 -2.46
CA LYS A 256 0.35 25.35 -3.33
C LYS A 256 1.59 25.63 -2.47
N LEU A 257 2.69 24.95 -2.77
CA LEU A 257 3.90 24.93 -1.96
C LEU A 257 4.96 25.88 -2.51
N THR A 258 5.49 26.70 -1.61
CA THR A 258 6.70 27.52 -1.81
C THR A 258 7.96 26.74 -1.44
N LYS A 259 7.85 25.78 -0.51
CA LYS A 259 8.93 24.89 -0.08
C LYS A 259 8.43 23.47 0.12
N PHE A 260 9.23 22.49 -0.29
CA PHE A 260 8.99 21.07 -0.07
C PHE A 260 10.30 20.36 0.30
N ILE A 261 10.24 19.47 1.28
CA ILE A 261 11.35 18.62 1.71
C ILE A 261 10.85 17.19 1.77
N GLY A 262 11.48 16.30 1.00
CA GLY A 262 11.25 14.85 1.05
C GLY A 262 12.53 14.12 1.42
N LEU A 263 12.49 13.31 2.48
CA LEU A 263 13.62 12.52 2.96
C LEU A 263 13.43 11.01 2.73
N GLY A 264 12.23 10.62 2.29
CA GLY A 264 11.89 9.26 1.90
C GLY A 264 10.41 8.94 2.07
N ALA A 265 10.08 7.65 1.95
CA ALA A 265 8.71 7.16 2.05
C ALA A 265 8.06 7.59 3.39
N LYS A 266 6.96 8.36 3.29
CA LYS A 266 6.19 8.86 4.43
C LYS A 266 7.03 9.69 5.41
N MET A 267 8.01 10.42 4.88
CA MET A 267 8.90 11.31 5.63
C MET A 267 9.15 12.58 4.79
N TYR A 268 8.22 13.54 4.89
CA TYR A 268 8.24 14.76 4.10
C TYR A 268 7.53 15.92 4.81
N GLY A 269 7.72 17.13 4.31
CA GLY A 269 7.05 18.33 4.78
C GLY A 269 7.08 19.47 3.76
N GLY A 270 6.36 20.54 4.02
CA GLY A 270 6.33 21.70 3.15
C GLY A 270 5.77 22.95 3.81
N ILE A 271 5.91 24.06 3.10
CA ILE A 271 5.35 25.38 3.45
C ILE A 271 4.48 25.81 2.27
N ASP A 272 3.23 26.18 2.56
CA ASP A 272 2.33 26.71 1.54
C ASP A 272 2.56 28.21 1.27
N ASP A 273 1.94 28.72 0.21
CA ASP A 273 1.99 30.12 -0.21
C ASP A 273 1.41 31.11 0.81
N ARG A 274 0.69 30.62 1.84
CA ARG A 274 0.19 31.41 2.97
C ARG A 274 1.11 31.33 4.19
N GLY A 275 2.27 30.67 4.07
CA GLY A 275 3.24 30.48 5.15
C GLY A 275 2.88 29.37 6.15
N LYS A 276 1.85 28.56 5.88
CA LYS A 276 1.47 27.44 6.76
C LYS A 276 2.38 26.24 6.47
N SER A 277 3.06 25.75 7.49
CA SER A 277 3.90 24.56 7.40
C SER A 277 3.16 23.27 7.78
N PHE A 278 3.59 22.15 7.21
CA PHE A 278 3.18 20.82 7.65
C PHE A 278 4.32 19.82 7.53
N THR A 279 4.25 18.75 8.34
CA THR A 279 5.19 17.63 8.32
C THR A 279 4.46 16.30 8.46
N LYS A 280 4.99 15.26 7.82
CA LYS A 280 4.46 13.89 7.80
C LYS A 280 5.61 12.92 7.98
N VAL A 281 5.67 12.26 9.13
CA VAL A 281 6.69 11.25 9.46
C VAL A 281 6.00 10.00 10.00
N LYS A 282 6.10 8.89 9.28
CA LYS A 282 5.56 7.60 9.74
C LYS A 282 6.30 7.12 10.99
N GLY A 283 5.55 6.71 12.01
CA GLY A 283 6.09 6.09 13.22
C GLY A 283 6.56 7.07 14.30
N LEU A 284 6.49 8.38 14.03
CA LEU A 284 6.77 9.43 15.00
C LEU A 284 5.45 10.08 15.46
N LYS A 285 5.21 10.08 16.78
CA LYS A 285 4.03 10.73 17.38
C LYS A 285 4.23 12.24 17.59
N SER A 286 5.46 12.66 17.86
CA SER A 286 5.79 14.08 18.07
C SER A 286 5.75 14.84 16.75
N LYS A 287 5.35 16.12 16.82
CA LYS A 287 5.49 17.03 15.68
C LYS A 287 6.97 17.33 15.48
N ILE A 288 7.40 17.29 14.23
CA ILE A 288 8.72 17.77 13.79
C ILE A 288 8.52 19.07 13.03
N SER A 289 9.41 20.04 13.20
CA SER A 289 9.38 21.28 12.42
C SER A 289 9.93 21.06 11.00
N ILE A 290 9.64 21.98 10.09
CA ILE A 290 10.16 21.89 8.72
C ILE A 290 11.68 22.16 8.69
N GLU A 291 12.17 23.02 9.58
CA GLU A 291 13.59 23.32 9.77
C GLU A 291 14.33 22.09 10.31
N GLU A 292 13.72 21.34 11.23
CA GLU A 292 14.29 20.08 11.71
C GLU A 292 14.38 19.01 10.61
N LEU A 293 13.38 18.94 9.71
CA LEU A 293 13.46 18.08 8.52
C LEU A 293 14.57 18.55 7.56
N GLU A 294 14.74 19.85 7.38
CA GLU A 294 15.79 20.40 6.52
C GLU A 294 17.19 20.05 7.01
N LEU A 295 17.42 20.07 8.32
CA LEU A 295 18.69 19.65 8.91
C LEU A 295 19.03 18.19 8.59
N LEU A 296 18.03 17.33 8.42
CA LEU A 296 18.20 15.92 8.07
C LEU A 296 18.54 15.68 6.60
N LEU A 297 18.54 16.72 5.75
CA LEU A 297 19.08 16.61 4.38
C LEU A 297 20.59 16.48 4.38
N LYS A 298 21.28 16.98 5.42
CA LYS A 298 22.72 16.85 5.55
C LYS A 298 23.09 15.37 5.74
N GLN A 299 24.14 14.94 5.03
CA GLN A 299 24.67 13.60 5.16
C GLN A 299 25.01 13.29 6.62
N ASP A 300 24.68 12.07 7.04
CA ASP A 300 24.87 11.57 8.41
C ASP A 300 24.12 12.31 9.53
N ALA A 301 23.28 13.29 9.19
CA ALA A 301 22.43 13.95 10.18
C ALA A 301 21.42 12.96 10.77
N VAL A 302 21.37 12.93 12.10
CA VAL A 302 20.42 12.11 12.87
C VAL A 302 19.77 12.99 13.91
N LYS A 303 18.44 12.90 14.01
CA LYS A 303 17.68 13.52 15.09
C LYS A 303 17.06 12.42 15.94
N VAL A 304 17.37 12.44 17.23
CA VAL A 304 16.78 11.50 18.19
C VAL A 304 15.61 12.17 18.88
N PHE A 305 14.44 11.52 18.80
CA PHE A 305 13.25 11.90 19.54
C PHE A 305 13.00 10.90 20.65
N ASN A 306 12.35 11.35 21.72
CA ASN A 306 11.83 10.48 22.74
C ASN A 306 10.32 10.39 22.58
N GLN A 307 9.79 9.17 22.47
CA GLN A 307 8.34 8.97 22.38
C GLN A 307 7.85 7.84 23.26
N ASN A 308 6.64 8.01 23.77
CA ASN A 308 5.94 7.02 24.56
C ASN A 308 5.54 5.83 23.67
N LYS A 309 6.24 4.70 23.90
CA LYS A 309 5.88 3.39 23.38
C LYS A 309 5.09 2.64 24.44
N TRP A 310 4.01 2.02 23.99
CA TRP A 310 3.07 1.32 24.83
C TRP A 310 3.40 -0.16 24.72
N PHE A 311 3.77 -0.77 25.84
CA PHE A 311 4.07 -2.18 25.95
C PHE A 311 2.91 -2.80 26.73
N LYS A 312 2.22 -3.75 26.10
CA LYS A 312 1.14 -4.49 26.74
C LYS A 312 1.75 -5.69 27.46
N SER A 313 1.44 -5.85 28.74
CA SER A 313 1.77 -7.02 29.54
C SER A 313 0.46 -7.70 29.91
N LEU A 314 0.04 -8.70 29.14
CA LEU A 314 -1.20 -9.43 29.45
C LEU A 314 -1.07 -10.17 30.78
N THR A 315 0.12 -10.69 31.11
CA THR A 315 0.47 -11.28 32.42
C THR A 315 0.12 -10.40 33.62
N LYS A 316 0.30 -9.08 33.51
CA LYS A 316 0.07 -8.11 34.60
C LYS A 316 -1.26 -7.38 34.45
N GLY A 317 -2.05 -7.72 33.42
CA GLY A 317 -3.20 -6.94 32.99
C GLY A 317 -2.88 -5.46 32.77
N SER A 318 -1.63 -5.11 32.46
CA SER A 318 -1.14 -3.74 32.53
C SER A 318 -0.59 -3.26 31.20
N ILE A 319 -0.67 -1.94 31.01
CA ILE A 319 -0.03 -1.23 29.91
C ILE A 319 1.10 -0.41 30.51
N GLU A 320 2.33 -0.76 30.16
CA GLU A 320 3.50 0.01 30.55
C GLU A 320 3.83 1.00 29.44
N VAL A 321 3.89 2.29 29.78
CA VAL A 321 4.28 3.35 28.85
C VAL A 321 5.73 3.70 29.13
N LYS A 322 6.64 3.29 28.25
CA LYS A 322 8.06 3.65 28.35
C LYS A 322 8.40 4.75 27.37
N LEU A 323 9.22 5.68 27.83
CA LEU A 323 9.88 6.63 26.95
C LEU A 323 11.01 5.89 26.22
N SER A 324 10.94 5.80 24.89
CA SER A 324 11.95 5.13 24.09
C SER A 324 12.52 6.08 23.03
N PRO A 325 13.85 6.02 22.77
CA PRO A 325 14.46 6.80 21.72
C PRO A 325 13.96 6.32 20.35
N TYR A 326 13.79 7.28 19.44
CA TYR A 326 13.43 7.09 18.05
C TYR A 326 14.38 7.92 17.19
N SER A 327 15.29 7.24 16.50
CA SER A 327 16.27 7.89 15.63
C SER A 327 15.66 8.11 14.25
N LEU A 328 15.59 9.37 13.84
CA LEU A 328 15.08 9.79 12.55
C LEU A 328 16.26 10.18 11.65
N LYS A 329 16.38 9.48 10.51
CA LYS A 329 17.34 9.74 9.44
C LYS A 329 16.84 9.19 8.09
N PRO A 330 17.29 9.73 6.95
CA PRO A 330 17.13 9.07 5.65
C PRO A 330 17.67 7.63 5.71
N ASN A 331 17.00 6.68 5.05
CA ASN A 331 17.42 5.29 5.04
C ASN A 331 17.56 4.76 3.62
N SER A 332 18.63 4.00 3.38
CA SER A 332 18.95 3.34 2.10
C SER A 332 18.35 1.93 2.00
N ASN A 333 17.38 1.58 2.85
CA ASN A 333 16.85 0.22 2.96
C ASN A 333 16.08 -0.26 1.73
N LYS A 334 15.57 0.65 0.91
CA LYS A 334 14.73 0.38 -0.27
C LYS A 334 15.18 1.16 -1.52
N ARG A 335 16.13 2.08 -1.37
CA ARG A 335 16.48 3.10 -2.37
C ARG A 335 17.92 3.54 -2.20
N LEU A 336 18.50 4.03 -3.29
CA LEU A 336 19.82 4.65 -3.27
C LEU A 336 19.67 6.13 -2.92
N LEU A 337 20.39 6.60 -1.91
CA LEU A 337 20.38 8.02 -1.52
C LEU A 337 21.42 8.77 -2.36
N ASN A 338 21.00 9.83 -3.05
CA ASN A 338 21.88 10.65 -3.88
C ASN A 338 22.23 11.96 -3.16
N TYR A 339 23.50 12.11 -2.80
CA TYR A 339 24.03 13.29 -2.13
C TYR A 339 24.90 14.10 -3.08
N ASP A 340 24.67 15.42 -3.11
CA ASP A 340 25.49 16.40 -3.81
C ASP A 340 26.06 17.38 -2.77
N ASN A 341 27.39 17.46 -2.68
CA ASN A 341 28.09 18.26 -1.67
C ASN A 341 27.60 18.00 -0.23
N GLY A 342 27.32 16.74 0.11
CA GLY A 342 26.84 16.35 1.44
C GLY A 342 25.38 16.69 1.73
N ILE A 343 24.60 17.10 0.73
CA ILE A 343 23.17 17.40 0.85
C ILE A 343 22.38 16.41 0.00
N LEU A 344 21.37 15.76 0.59
CA LEU A 344 20.47 14.85 -0.11
C LEU A 344 19.69 15.61 -1.20
N LYS A 345 19.86 15.21 -2.46
CA LYS A 345 19.13 15.77 -3.61
C LYS A 345 17.97 14.90 -4.07
N GLY A 346 17.99 13.62 -3.76
CA GLY A 346 16.93 12.70 -4.14
C GLY A 346 17.23 11.26 -3.80
N GLU A 347 16.28 10.39 -4.14
CA GLU A 347 16.40 8.94 -4.02
C GLU A 347 16.36 8.32 -5.42
N GLY A 348 17.32 7.45 -5.74
CA GLY A 348 17.36 6.66 -6.97
C GLY A 348 16.72 5.29 -6.80
N CYS A 349 16.39 4.67 -7.92
CA CYS A 349 15.97 3.27 -7.98
C CYS A 349 17.17 2.38 -7.66
N GLY A 350 17.03 1.54 -6.64
CA GLY A 350 18.03 0.54 -6.26
C GLY A 350 17.79 -0.81 -6.92
#